data_AF-A0A3D9LAT7-F1
#
_entry.id   AF-A0A3D9LAT7-F1
#
_cell.length_a   1.000
_cell.length_b   1.000
_cell.length_c   1.000
_cell.angle_alpha   90.00
_cell.angle_beta   90.00
_cell.angle_gamma   90.00
#
_symmetry.space_group_name_H-M   'P 1'
#
loop_
_entity.id
_entity.type
_entity.pdbx_description
1 polymer ?
#
loop_
_entity_poly.entity_id
_entity_poly.type
_entity_poly.pdbx_seq_one_letter_code
_entity_poly.pdbx_strand_id
1 'polypeptide(L)'
;MDTRGSPRADRTPTARGDVDTHTPMGSMVFTVMAALAQMELEIKRERITDSVTKRRAVGQDLGGRRQTFTHSQIRSAAHLIESCQPAAQVARDLGMSRATLYRRIRELPVAT
;
A
#
# COMPACT_ATOMS: atom_id res chain seq x y z
N MET A 1 41.34 45.24 24.72
CA MET A 1 40.62 44.00 25.10
C MET A 1 39.59 43.76 24.00
N ASP A 2 39.95 42.98 22.98
CA ASP A 2 39.13 42.72 21.81
C ASP A 2 38.00 41.75 22.15
N THR A 3 36.75 42.17 21.94
CA THR A 3 35.59 41.27 21.95
C THR A 3 35.09 41.10 20.52
N ARG A 4 35.32 39.90 19.98
CA ARG A 4 34.92 39.50 18.63
C ARG A 4 33.38 39.51 18.54
N GLY A 5 32.82 40.49 17.83
CA GLY A 5 31.45 40.42 17.35
C GLY A 5 31.38 39.46 16.16
N SER A 6 30.90 38.24 16.36
CA SER A 6 30.60 37.31 15.27
C SER A 6 29.48 37.88 14.38
N PRO A 7 29.59 37.84 13.04
CA PRO A 7 28.53 38.34 12.17
C PRO A 7 27.37 37.34 12.17
N ARG A 8 26.18 37.80 12.56
CA ARG A 8 24.93 37.05 12.39
C ARG A 8 24.71 36.88 10.89
N ALA A 9 24.77 35.63 10.43
CA ALA A 9 24.52 35.27 9.04
C ALA A 9 23.18 35.84 8.57
N ASP A 10 23.26 36.58 7.48
CA ASP A 10 22.19 36.86 6.52
C ASP A 10 21.31 35.62 6.35
N ARG A 11 20.05 35.72 6.78
CA ARG A 11 18.98 34.81 6.39
C ARG A 11 18.22 35.48 5.25
N THR A 12 18.58 35.12 4.03
CA THR A 12 17.78 35.40 2.84
C THR A 12 16.36 34.84 3.05
N PRO A 13 15.30 35.66 2.89
CA PRO A 13 13.93 35.16 3.03
C PRO A 13 13.61 34.37 1.77
N THR A 14 13.72 33.05 1.85
CA THR A 14 13.10 32.19 0.83
C THR A 14 11.59 32.38 0.94
N ALA A 15 10.95 32.89 -0.10
CA ALA A 15 9.50 33.05 -0.19
C ALA A 15 8.81 31.69 -0.35
N ARG A 16 9.01 30.82 0.64
CA ARG A 16 8.21 29.63 0.92
C ARG A 16 7.43 29.98 2.17
N GLY A 17 6.11 29.76 2.16
CA GLY A 17 5.23 30.08 3.29
C GLY A 17 5.66 29.36 4.57
N ASP A 18 6.61 29.94 5.28
CA ASP A 18 7.18 29.45 6.52
C ASP A 18 6.32 29.98 7.67
N VAL A 19 5.63 29.07 8.36
CA VAL A 19 4.87 29.41 9.56
C VAL A 19 5.79 29.18 10.74
N ASP A 20 6.20 30.24 11.42
CA ASP A 20 7.00 30.14 12.65
C ASP A 20 6.18 29.58 13.81
N THR A 21 6.27 28.27 14.03
CA THR A 21 5.56 27.54 15.08
C THR A 21 6.07 27.84 16.51
N HIS A 22 7.16 28.59 16.68
CA HIS A 22 7.62 29.02 17.99
C HIS A 22 6.82 30.20 18.57
N THR A 23 6.03 30.89 17.72
CA THR A 23 5.12 31.94 18.16
C THR A 23 3.76 31.35 18.55
N PRO A 24 3.05 31.91 19.56
CA PRO A 24 1.70 31.46 19.89
C PRO A 24 0.73 31.49 18.69
N MET A 25 0.85 32.51 17.84
CA MET A 25 0.05 32.65 16.62
C MET A 25 0.40 31.60 15.56
N GLY A 26 1.69 31.36 15.30
CA GLY A 26 2.12 30.35 14.33
C GLY A 26 1.80 28.92 14.77
N SER A 27 1.89 28.64 16.07
CA SER A 27 1.43 27.37 16.65
C SER A 27 -0.07 27.15 16.42
N MET A 28 -0.92 28.17 16.66
CA MET A 28 -2.37 28.08 16.39
C MET A 28 -2.67 27.82 14.92
N VAL A 29 -2.04 28.56 14.00
CA VAL A 29 -2.23 28.38 12.55
C VAL A 29 -1.80 26.98 12.13
N PHE A 30 -0.66 26.50 12.64
CA PHE A 30 -0.20 25.13 12.37
C PHE A 30 -1.19 24.08 12.86
N THR A 31 -1.75 24.22 14.07
CA THR A 31 -2.76 23.29 14.60
C THR A 31 -4.02 23.26 13.74
N VAL A 32 -4.53 24.42 13.31
CA VAL A 32 -5.71 24.48 12.43
C VAL A 32 -5.43 23.80 11.10
N MET A 33 -4.26 24.08 10.49
CA MET A 33 -3.89 23.45 9.23
C MET A 33 -3.69 21.94 9.37
N ALA A 34 -3.14 21.47 10.50
CA ALA A 34 -3.03 20.05 10.79
C ALA A 34 -4.41 19.39 10.92
N ALA A 35 -5.36 20.02 11.63
CA ALA A 35 -6.71 19.52 11.77
C ALA A 35 -7.44 19.44 10.42
N LEU A 36 -7.28 20.47 9.57
CA LEU A 36 -7.83 20.45 8.21
C LEU A 36 -7.22 19.34 7.35
N ALA A 37 -5.90 19.17 7.40
CA ALA A 37 -5.22 18.09 6.67
C ALA A 37 -5.68 16.69 7.12
N GLN A 38 -5.93 16.52 8.43
CA GLN A 38 -6.50 15.27 8.98
C GLN A 38 -7.91 15.04 8.46
N MET A 39 -8.79 16.05 8.51
CA MET A 39 -10.15 15.96 8.00
C MET A 39 -10.18 15.58 6.50
N GLU A 40 -9.34 16.20 5.68
CA GLU A 40 -9.25 15.87 4.25
C GLU A 40 -8.81 14.42 4.00
N LEU A 41 -7.88 13.91 4.83
CA LEU A 41 -7.43 12.53 4.75
C LEU A 41 -8.54 11.56 5.10
N GLU A 42 -9.33 11.86 6.13
CA GLU A 42 -10.48 11.05 6.55
C GLU A 42 -11.56 10.99 5.47
N ILE A 43 -11.94 12.13 4.88
CA ILE A 43 -12.91 12.17 3.76
C ILE A 43 -12.40 11.35 2.56
N LYS A 44 -11.11 11.45 2.22
CA LYS A 44 -10.53 10.64 1.14
C LYS A 44 -10.58 9.15 1.45
N ARG A 45 -10.27 8.76 2.69
CA ARG A 45 -10.31 7.36 3.14
C ARG A 45 -11.73 6.80 3.03
N GLU A 46 -12.72 7.52 3.54
CA GLU A 46 -14.13 7.14 3.49
C GLU A 46 -14.59 6.89 2.04
N ARG A 47 -14.27 7.81 1.11
CA ARG A 47 -14.61 7.62 -0.31
C ARG A 47 -13.97 6.38 -0.92
N ILE A 48 -12.70 6.09 -0.56
CA ILE A 48 -12.00 4.90 -1.06
C ILE A 48 -12.66 3.64 -0.50
N THR A 49 -12.98 3.61 0.79
CA THR A 49 -13.63 2.45 1.43
C THR A 49 -15.00 2.20 0.83
N ASP A 50 -15.81 3.24 0.60
CA ASP A 50 -17.12 3.12 -0.04
C ASP A 50 -17.00 2.57 -1.46
N SER A 51 -16.03 3.08 -2.22
CA SER A 51 -15.79 2.64 -3.59
C SER A 51 -15.33 1.18 -3.66
N VAL A 52 -14.47 0.76 -2.73
CA VAL A 52 -14.02 -0.63 -2.62
C VAL A 52 -15.17 -1.54 -2.21
N THR A 53 -15.99 -1.14 -1.23
CA THR A 53 -17.14 -1.91 -0.77
C THR A 53 -18.18 -2.11 -1.88
N LYS A 54 -18.50 -1.04 -2.63
CA LYS A 54 -19.39 -1.13 -3.80
C LYS A 54 -18.85 -2.10 -4.85
N ARG A 55 -17.57 -2.00 -5.22
CA ARG A 55 -16.94 -2.94 -6.18
C ARG A 55 -16.93 -4.38 -5.68
N ARG A 56 -16.67 -4.59 -4.38
CA ARG A 56 -16.74 -5.92 -3.74
C ARG A 56 -18.12 -6.54 -3.86
N ALA A 57 -19.18 -5.76 -3.58
CA ALA A 57 -20.56 -6.25 -3.62
C ALA A 57 -20.98 -6.75 -5.02
N VAL A 58 -20.48 -6.10 -6.08
CA VAL A 58 -20.74 -6.50 -7.47
C VAL A 58 -19.70 -7.46 -8.04
N GLY A 59 -18.75 -7.94 -7.24
CA GLY A 59 -17.68 -8.84 -7.67
C GLY A 59 -16.70 -8.24 -8.68
N GLN A 60 -16.59 -6.91 -8.76
CA GLN A 60 -15.67 -6.23 -9.68
C GLN A 60 -14.23 -6.21 -9.17
N ASP A 61 -13.27 -6.08 -10.09
CA ASP A 61 -11.85 -5.97 -9.77
C ASP A 61 -11.57 -4.78 -8.84
N LEU A 62 -10.93 -5.07 -7.70
CA LEU A 62 -10.55 -4.08 -6.70
C LEU A 62 -9.24 -3.37 -7.05
N GLY A 63 -8.52 -3.87 -8.06
CA GLY A 63 -7.16 -3.46 -8.39
C GLY A 63 -6.12 -4.21 -7.55
N GLY A 64 -4.87 -3.71 -7.57
CA GLY A 64 -3.75 -4.35 -6.89
C GLY A 64 -3.07 -5.44 -7.72
N ARG A 65 -2.34 -6.34 -7.06
CA ARG A 65 -1.60 -7.40 -7.75
C ARG A 65 -2.57 -8.43 -8.30
N ARG A 66 -2.73 -8.43 -9.63
CA ARG A 66 -3.51 -9.45 -10.34
C ARG A 66 -2.96 -10.85 -10.04
N GLN A 67 -3.85 -11.81 -9.84
CA GLN A 67 -3.46 -13.20 -9.73
C GLN A 67 -2.88 -13.65 -11.06
N THR A 68 -1.61 -14.05 -11.07
CA THR A 68 -0.92 -14.54 -12.28
C THR A 68 -1.47 -15.90 -12.74
N PHE A 69 -1.99 -16.71 -11.81
CA PHE A 69 -2.48 -18.07 -12.08
C PHE A 69 -3.94 -18.23 -11.70
N THR A 70 -4.73 -18.70 -12.66
CA THR A 70 -6.16 -18.99 -12.51
C THR A 70 -6.38 -20.23 -11.63
N HIS A 71 -7.55 -20.34 -11.00
CA HIS A 71 -7.91 -21.55 -10.23
C HIS A 71 -7.90 -22.82 -11.09
N SER A 72 -8.21 -22.72 -12.38
CA SER A 72 -8.16 -23.86 -13.29
C SER A 72 -6.74 -24.40 -13.45
N GLN A 73 -5.76 -23.52 -13.65
CA GLN A 73 -4.35 -23.93 -13.76
C GLN A 73 -3.86 -24.61 -12.47
N ILE A 74 -4.28 -24.12 -11.30
CA ILE A 74 -3.91 -24.73 -10.03
C ILE A 74 -4.60 -26.10 -9.83
N ARG A 75 -5.85 -26.26 -10.27
CA ARG A 75 -6.53 -27.58 -10.26
C ARG A 75 -5.84 -28.58 -11.17
N SER A 76 -5.49 -28.17 -12.40
CA SER A 76 -4.70 -29.02 -13.31
C SER A 76 -3.36 -29.41 -12.70
N ALA A 77 -2.67 -28.47 -12.05
CA ALA A 77 -1.42 -28.74 -11.36
C ALA A 77 -1.59 -29.74 -10.20
N ALA A 78 -2.68 -29.64 -9.43
CA ALA A 78 -3.00 -30.58 -8.37
C ALA A 78 -3.22 -32.00 -8.92
N HIS A 79 -3.99 -32.14 -10.00
CA HIS A 79 -4.20 -33.43 -10.67
C HIS A 79 -2.92 -34.06 -11.20
N LEU A 80 -1.97 -33.26 -11.71
CA LEU A 80 -0.67 -33.78 -12.12
C LEU A 80 0.11 -34.36 -10.93
N ILE A 81 0.08 -33.68 -9.78
CA ILE A 81 0.73 -34.15 -8.55
C ILE A 81 0.06 -35.44 -8.04
N GLU A 82 -1.27 -35.50 -8.07
CA GLU A 82 -2.03 -36.71 -7.73
C GLU A 82 -1.70 -37.88 -8.66
N SER A 83 -1.41 -37.58 -9.93
CA SER A 83 -0.94 -38.54 -10.93
C SER A 83 0.56 -38.88 -10.80
N CYS A 84 1.13 -38.71 -9.59
CA CYS A 84 2.52 -38.97 -9.24
C CYS A 84 3.58 -38.13 -9.96
N GLN A 85 3.22 -36.99 -10.57
CA GLN A 85 4.24 -36.08 -11.12
C GLN A 85 4.96 -35.32 -9.98
N PRO A 86 6.29 -35.16 -10.04
CA PRO A 86 7.01 -34.41 -9.02
C PRO A 86 6.55 -32.95 -8.96
N ALA A 87 6.07 -32.50 -7.79
CA ALA A 87 5.62 -31.13 -7.59
C ALA A 87 6.69 -30.05 -7.92
N ALA A 88 7.97 -30.42 -7.83
CA ALA A 88 9.07 -29.55 -8.26
C ALA A 88 9.08 -29.31 -9.77
N GLN A 89 8.76 -30.34 -10.56
CA GLN A 89 8.66 -30.21 -12.02
C GLN A 89 7.44 -29.38 -12.39
N VAL A 90 6.27 -29.75 -11.86
CA VAL A 90 5.01 -29.03 -12.10
C VAL A 90 5.12 -27.54 -11.76
N ALA A 91 5.77 -27.20 -10.64
CA ALA A 91 6.00 -25.81 -10.26
C ALA A 91 6.91 -25.06 -11.25
N ARG A 92 7.99 -25.71 -11.72
CA ARG A 92 8.90 -25.14 -12.73
C ARG A 92 8.20 -24.90 -14.06
N ASP A 93 7.39 -25.85 -14.52
CA ASP A 93 6.65 -25.74 -15.78
C ASP A 93 5.64 -24.59 -15.74
N LEU A 94 5.04 -24.35 -14.57
CA LEU A 94 4.15 -23.20 -14.34
C LEU A 94 4.90 -21.89 -14.04
N GLY A 95 6.23 -21.91 -13.92
CA GLY A 95 7.02 -20.72 -13.58
C GLY A 95 6.77 -20.18 -12.17
N MET A 96 6.42 -21.04 -11.20
CA MET A 96 6.20 -20.66 -9.80
C MET A 96 7.06 -21.45 -8.82
N SER A 97 7.22 -20.94 -7.60
CA SER A 97 7.88 -21.71 -6.54
C SER A 97 6.98 -22.83 -6.01
N ARG A 98 7.57 -23.95 -5.55
CA ARG A 98 6.84 -25.04 -4.87
C ARG A 98 5.98 -24.54 -3.71
N ALA A 99 6.50 -23.58 -2.94
CA ALA A 99 5.77 -22.95 -1.84
C ALA A 99 4.52 -22.21 -2.34
N THR A 100 4.61 -21.51 -3.48
CA THR A 100 3.46 -20.85 -4.09
C THR A 100 2.45 -21.85 -4.61
N LEU A 101 2.91 -22.93 -5.26
CA LEU A 101 2.03 -24.00 -5.74
C LEU A 101 1.21 -24.61 -4.61
N TYR A 102 1.85 -25.06 -3.54
CA TYR A 102 1.15 -25.66 -2.40
C TYR A 102 0.25 -24.67 -1.66
N ARG A 103 0.68 -23.41 -1.49
CA ARG A 103 -0.18 -22.37 -0.92
C ARG A 103 -1.45 -22.20 -1.75
N ARG A 104 -1.32 -22.12 -3.07
CA ARG A 104 -2.47 -21.96 -3.98
C ARG A 104 -3.38 -23.17 -3.99
N ILE A 105 -2.85 -24.39 -3.93
CA ILE A 105 -3.66 -25.61 -3.82
C ILE A 105 -4.48 -25.59 -2.52
N ARG A 106 -3.90 -25.17 -1.40
CA ARG A 106 -4.61 -25.04 -0.11
C ARG A 106 -5.68 -23.94 -0.10
N GLU A 107 -5.49 -22.89 -0.88
CA GLU A 107 -6.41 -21.76 -1.01
C GLU A 107 -7.53 -22.00 -2.04
N LEU A 108 -7.51 -23.12 -2.77
CA LEU A 108 -8.55 -23.43 -3.73
C LEU A 108 -9.89 -23.60 -2.99
N PRO A 109 -10.96 -22.90 -3.42
CA PRO A 109 -12.28 -23.16 -2.87
C PRO A 109 -12.69 -24.59 -3.22
N VAL A 110 -13.04 -25.38 -2.20
CA VAL A 110 -13.64 -26.69 -2.39
C VAL A 110 -14.99 -26.46 -3.06
N ALA A 111 -15.18 -27.02 -4.26
CA ALA A 111 -16.50 -27.02 -4.88
C ALA A 111 -17.43 -27.82 -3.95
N THR A 112 -18.36 -27.12 -3.31
CA THR A 112 -19.56 -27.72 -2.70
C THR A 112 -20.53 -28.05 -3.81
#